data_AF-B1YE85-F1
#
_entry.id   AF-B1YE85-F1
#
_cell.length_a   1.000
_cell.length_b   1.000
_cell.length_c   1.000
_cell.angle_alpha   90.00
_cell.angle_beta   90.00
_cell.angle_gamma   90.00
#
_symmetry.space_group_name_H-M   'P 1'
#
loop_
_entity.id
_entity.type
_entity.pdbx_description
1 polymer ?
#
loop_
_entity_poly.entity_id
_entity_poly.type
_entity_poly.pdbx_seq_one_letter_code
_entity_poly.pdbx_strand_id
1 'polypeptide(L)'
;MLDHVQLAAPRNSEEQARAFYAGLLHMKEVDKPSGVNASGGVWFESHGAALHLGIEEPFHPATKAHPGLTFSHLDDLANRLQTAGYPVQFDDRLAPRRRFFTNDPFGNRIECIEQQIPVIVPKRLANGSHVRLLAPASSLATVESRILDQAITVLESFGLRVSISQHARALNPFGSSDPACRLDDLHTAFADPSIDAILCVRGGFSSNELLDGLDYDLIRNNPKILCGFSDITALSHALLTKSGLVTYSGPMLRALASRDAYTLQSFEQVLFEIGTTQVQPSVNWHDQHEGKEVTLPNPGPVILSKGSGNGRLLGGNLCTLNLLQGTTYFPDLRDSILFLEDDYEVHPATFARDFASLMAQPGADQIRGIVFGRFQLATQMTDEHLRYLVRLYPALASIPVISGADFGHTMPLFTFPIGGTASIEDDRISIQH
;
A
#
# COMPACT_ATOMS: atom_id res chain seq x y z
N MET A 1 5.22 22.61 -6.66
CA MET A 1 5.85 21.69 -7.63
C MET A 1 7.22 22.23 -7.96
N LEU A 2 8.22 21.36 -7.96
CA LEU A 2 9.56 21.65 -8.47
C LEU A 2 9.62 21.02 -9.87
N ASP A 3 9.90 21.84 -10.90
CA ASP A 3 9.94 21.38 -12.30
C ASP A 3 11.25 20.64 -12.59
N HIS A 4 12.37 21.28 -12.27
CA HIS A 4 13.70 20.70 -12.39
C HIS A 4 14.66 21.29 -11.35
N VAL A 5 15.81 20.63 -11.19
CA VAL A 5 16.99 21.17 -10.48
C VAL A 5 18.10 21.37 -11.50
N GLN A 6 18.83 22.48 -11.40
CA GLN A 6 20.03 22.70 -12.19
C GLN A 6 21.28 22.55 -11.32
N LEU A 7 22.25 21.76 -11.80
CA LEU A 7 23.61 21.70 -11.27
C LEU A 7 24.58 22.24 -12.31
N ALA A 8 25.64 22.89 -11.85
CA ALA A 8 26.72 23.36 -12.71
C ALA A 8 27.69 22.23 -13.04
N ALA A 9 28.29 22.28 -14.22
CA ALA A 9 29.34 21.39 -14.67
C ALA A 9 30.41 22.18 -15.45
N PRO A 10 31.69 21.73 -15.44
CA PRO A 10 32.75 22.39 -16.18
C PRO A 10 32.57 22.20 -17.70
N ARG A 11 33.20 23.05 -18.52
CA ARG A 11 33.13 22.93 -19.98
C ARG A 11 33.69 21.59 -20.49
N ASN A 12 33.06 21.03 -21.53
CA ASN A 12 33.44 19.76 -22.19
C ASN A 12 33.35 18.52 -21.27
N SER A 13 32.38 18.50 -20.36
CA SER A 13 32.23 17.46 -19.33
C SER A 13 31.06 16.50 -19.58
N GLU A 14 30.33 16.68 -20.67
CA GLU A 14 29.07 15.99 -20.97
C GLU A 14 29.22 14.45 -20.98
N GLU A 15 30.32 13.92 -21.51
CA GLU A 15 30.58 12.47 -21.51
C GLU A 15 30.80 11.90 -20.10
N GLN A 16 31.48 12.64 -19.23
CA GLN A 16 31.65 12.24 -17.82
C GLN A 16 30.31 12.28 -17.08
N ALA A 17 29.48 13.29 -17.37
CA ALA A 17 28.14 13.37 -16.85
C ALA A 17 27.27 12.18 -17.29
N ARG A 18 27.28 11.80 -18.57
CA ARG A 18 26.57 10.61 -19.07
C ARG A 18 27.03 9.34 -18.38
N ALA A 19 28.33 9.14 -18.23
CA ALA A 19 28.89 7.96 -17.57
C ALA A 19 28.39 7.84 -16.11
N PHE A 20 28.24 8.96 -15.40
CA PHE A 20 27.74 8.97 -14.02
C PHE A 20 26.21 8.91 -13.93
N TYR A 21 25.49 9.88 -14.49
CA TYR A 21 24.05 10.03 -14.29
C TYR A 21 23.25 8.98 -15.06
N ALA A 22 23.59 8.71 -16.33
CA ALA A 22 22.94 7.64 -17.08
C ALA A 22 23.56 6.27 -16.76
N GLY A 23 24.89 6.18 -16.72
CA GLY A 23 25.58 4.90 -16.54
C GLY A 23 25.51 4.33 -15.12
N LEU A 24 25.76 5.13 -14.08
CA LEU A 24 25.76 4.66 -12.69
C LEU A 24 24.42 4.88 -12.00
N LEU A 25 23.79 6.04 -12.16
CA LEU A 25 22.50 6.34 -11.51
C LEU A 25 21.28 5.83 -12.30
N HIS A 26 21.47 5.31 -13.52
CA HIS A 26 20.40 4.84 -14.41
C HIS A 26 19.33 5.90 -14.70
N MET A 27 19.70 7.17 -14.77
CA MET A 27 18.80 8.24 -15.21
C MET A 27 18.67 8.22 -16.74
N LYS A 28 17.50 8.59 -17.25
CA LYS A 28 17.25 8.68 -18.69
C LYS A 28 17.74 10.04 -19.20
N GLU A 29 18.66 10.05 -20.15
CA GLU A 29 19.02 11.29 -20.87
C GLU A 29 17.84 11.75 -21.72
N VAL A 30 17.58 13.06 -21.71
CA VAL A 30 16.50 13.69 -22.50
C VAL A 30 17.07 14.78 -23.41
N ASP A 31 16.43 14.93 -24.57
CA ASP A 31 16.83 15.94 -25.55
C ASP A 31 16.57 17.35 -25.04
N LYS A 32 17.55 18.24 -25.22
CA LYS A 32 17.39 19.66 -24.92
C LYS A 32 16.45 20.31 -25.95
N PRO A 33 15.63 21.30 -25.54
CA PRO A 33 14.85 22.12 -26.45
C PRO A 33 15.76 22.78 -27.50
N SER A 34 15.27 22.86 -28.73
CA SER A 34 16.03 23.32 -29.90
C SER A 34 16.68 24.70 -29.73
N GLY A 35 16.12 25.58 -28.88
CA GLY A 35 16.66 26.90 -28.57
C GLY A 35 17.84 26.95 -27.59
N VAL A 36 18.20 25.84 -26.92
CA VAL A 36 19.22 25.81 -25.85
C VAL A 36 20.40 24.88 -26.19
N ASN A 37 20.43 24.31 -27.40
CA ASN A 37 21.48 23.38 -27.80
C ASN A 37 22.90 23.98 -27.83
N ALA A 38 23.02 25.30 -28.02
CA ALA A 38 24.30 25.97 -28.18
C ALA A 38 25.09 26.20 -26.88
N SER A 39 24.46 26.06 -25.70
CA SER A 39 25.09 26.38 -24.40
C SER A 39 25.83 25.21 -23.72
N GLY A 40 25.98 24.07 -24.41
CA GLY A 40 26.56 22.85 -23.83
C GLY A 40 25.64 22.18 -22.79
N GLY A 41 26.14 21.17 -22.09
CA GLY A 41 25.44 20.49 -20.99
C GLY A 41 24.51 19.36 -21.41
N VAL A 42 23.98 18.63 -20.42
CA VAL A 42 23.16 17.41 -20.58
C VAL A 42 22.01 17.37 -19.58
N TRP A 43 20.85 16.86 -20.00
CA TRP A 43 19.63 16.83 -19.19
C TRP A 43 19.23 15.38 -18.93
N PHE A 44 18.78 15.10 -17.71
CA PHE A 44 18.38 13.78 -17.27
C PHE A 44 17.02 13.84 -16.59
N GLU A 45 16.25 12.77 -16.73
CA GLU A 45 15.01 12.54 -16.02
C GLU A 45 15.03 11.17 -15.33
N SER A 46 14.53 11.13 -14.10
CA SER A 46 14.32 9.87 -13.39
C SER A 46 13.27 10.04 -12.31
N HIS A 47 12.28 9.14 -12.28
CA HIS A 47 11.29 9.02 -11.20
C HIS A 47 10.61 10.34 -10.80
N GLY A 48 10.24 11.18 -11.78
CA GLY A 48 9.57 12.46 -11.56
C GLY A 48 10.50 13.62 -11.20
N ALA A 49 11.82 13.43 -11.21
CA ALA A 49 12.81 14.49 -11.09
C ALA A 49 13.50 14.76 -12.43
N ALA A 50 13.52 16.02 -12.84
CA ALA A 50 14.37 16.51 -13.93
C ALA A 50 15.63 17.16 -13.35
N LEU A 51 16.79 16.75 -13.84
CA LEU A 51 18.09 17.27 -13.46
C LEU A 51 18.81 17.81 -14.71
N HIS A 52 19.07 19.10 -14.73
CA HIS A 52 19.78 19.77 -15.81
C HIS A 52 21.22 20.04 -15.39
N LEU A 53 22.20 19.54 -16.13
CA LEU A 53 23.58 19.95 -15.97
C LEU A 53 23.90 21.08 -16.94
N GLY A 54 24.07 22.28 -16.40
CA GLY A 54 24.44 23.47 -17.16
C GLY A 54 25.94 23.72 -17.11
N ILE A 55 26.54 24.13 -18.22
CA ILE A 55 27.96 24.50 -18.26
C ILE A 55 28.15 25.87 -17.62
N GLU A 56 29.10 25.99 -16.69
CA GLU A 56 29.44 27.25 -16.02
C GLU A 56 30.95 27.52 -16.08
N GLU A 57 31.33 28.77 -16.30
CA GLU A 57 32.74 29.23 -16.35
C GLU A 57 32.89 30.58 -15.63
N PRO A 58 33.70 30.69 -14.57
CA PRO A 58 34.44 29.60 -13.93
C PRO A 58 33.52 28.63 -13.17
N PHE A 59 33.78 27.33 -13.28
CA PHE A 59 33.02 26.30 -12.56
C PHE A 59 33.42 26.19 -11.08
N HIS A 60 32.42 26.09 -10.21
CA HIS A 60 32.60 25.76 -8.79
C HIS A 60 31.59 24.69 -8.35
N PRO A 61 32.04 23.59 -7.69
CA PRO A 61 31.13 22.53 -7.26
C PRO A 61 30.21 22.96 -6.12
N ALA A 62 28.94 22.55 -6.21
CA ALA A 62 27.96 22.73 -5.17
C ALA A 62 28.15 21.68 -4.05
N THR A 63 28.96 22.01 -3.04
CA THR A 63 29.30 21.08 -1.95
C THR A 63 28.28 21.07 -0.79
N LYS A 64 27.41 22.09 -0.73
CA LYS A 64 26.34 22.21 0.27
C LYS A 64 24.94 22.09 -0.33
N ALA A 65 24.61 22.91 -1.34
CA ALA A 65 23.36 22.77 -2.07
C ALA A 65 23.43 21.52 -2.97
N HIS A 66 22.40 20.68 -2.94
CA HIS A 66 22.39 19.43 -3.68
C HIS A 66 20.96 18.97 -3.99
N PRO A 67 20.76 18.21 -5.07
CA PRO A 67 19.53 17.46 -5.27
C PRO A 67 19.48 16.24 -4.34
N GLY A 68 18.28 15.96 -3.84
CA GLY A 68 17.92 14.67 -3.24
C GLY A 68 17.20 13.81 -4.25
N LEU A 69 17.80 12.68 -4.62
CA LEU A 69 17.29 11.75 -5.61
C LEU A 69 16.86 10.45 -4.92
N THR A 70 15.70 9.91 -5.29
CA THR A 70 15.17 8.68 -4.69
C THR A 70 15.43 7.45 -5.54
N PHE A 71 15.76 6.32 -4.90
CA PHE A 71 16.12 5.06 -5.56
C PHE A 71 15.45 3.86 -4.87
N SER A 72 15.09 2.83 -5.65
CA SER A 72 14.38 1.64 -5.14
C SER A 72 15.31 0.60 -4.48
N HIS A 73 16.60 0.62 -4.80
CA HIS A 73 17.62 -0.30 -4.27
C HIS A 73 18.87 0.47 -3.88
N LEU A 74 18.84 1.13 -2.71
CA LEU A 74 19.90 2.04 -2.31
C LEU A 74 21.25 1.33 -2.11
N ASP A 75 21.25 0.08 -1.65
CA ASP A 75 22.48 -0.71 -1.43
C ASP A 75 23.18 -1.11 -2.74
N ASP A 76 22.42 -1.50 -3.75
CA ASP A 76 22.97 -1.83 -5.08
C ASP A 76 23.59 -0.60 -5.74
N LEU A 77 22.95 0.56 -5.56
CA LEU A 77 23.49 1.83 -6.01
C LEU A 77 24.78 2.20 -5.28
N ALA A 78 24.79 2.07 -3.95
CA ALA A 78 25.98 2.31 -3.13
C ALA A 78 27.16 1.45 -3.58
N ASN A 79 26.94 0.15 -3.77
CA ASN A 79 27.97 -0.79 -4.23
C ASN A 79 28.52 -0.42 -5.62
N ARG A 80 27.62 -0.04 -6.55
CA ARG A 80 27.99 0.37 -7.91
C ARG A 80 28.84 1.63 -7.92
N LEU A 81 28.45 2.64 -7.12
CA LEU A 81 29.20 3.88 -6.97
C LEU A 81 30.58 3.65 -6.34
N GLN A 82 30.66 2.85 -5.27
CA GLN A 82 31.94 2.49 -4.64
C GLN A 82 32.87 1.75 -5.61
N THR A 83 32.33 0.80 -6.38
CA THR A 83 33.10 0.05 -7.39
C THR A 83 33.66 0.98 -8.47
N ALA A 84 32.90 2.01 -8.84
CA ALA A 84 33.33 3.04 -9.79
C ALA A 84 34.22 4.13 -9.16
N GLY A 85 34.57 4.03 -7.87
CA GLY A 85 35.47 4.94 -7.18
C GLY A 85 34.83 6.19 -6.57
N TYR A 86 33.49 6.27 -6.53
CA TYR A 86 32.78 7.39 -5.92
C TYR A 86 32.55 7.17 -4.42
N PRO A 87 32.67 8.21 -3.58
CA PRO A 87 32.47 8.08 -2.13
C PRO A 87 31.01 7.80 -1.82
N VAL A 88 30.75 6.96 -0.83
CA VAL A 88 29.40 6.69 -0.30
C VAL A 88 29.44 6.86 1.21
N GLN A 89 28.65 7.80 1.73
CA GLN A 89 28.58 8.12 3.14
C GLN A 89 27.14 8.05 3.63
N PHE A 90 26.75 6.92 4.24
CA PHE A 90 25.42 6.76 4.84
C PHE A 90 25.20 7.75 6.00
N ASP A 91 23.97 8.22 6.13
CA ASP A 91 23.53 9.12 7.20
C ASP A 91 22.25 8.60 7.85
N ASP A 92 22.40 7.99 9.03
CA ASP A 92 21.28 7.40 9.77
C ASP A 92 20.53 8.41 10.65
N ARG A 93 20.92 9.69 10.67
CA ARG A 93 20.29 10.72 11.51
C ARG A 93 18.90 11.13 11.03
N LEU A 94 18.58 10.83 9.77
CA LEU A 94 17.34 11.26 9.11
C LEU A 94 16.45 10.03 8.82
N ALA A 95 15.82 9.50 9.87
CA ALA A 95 14.75 8.52 9.77
C ALA A 95 13.51 9.11 9.04
N PRO A 96 12.61 8.29 8.49
CA PRO A 96 12.63 6.81 8.43
C PRO A 96 13.27 6.24 7.15
N ARG A 97 13.61 7.09 6.17
CA ARG A 97 14.23 6.65 4.90
C ARG A 97 15.75 6.69 4.98
N ARG A 98 16.37 5.55 4.68
CA ARG A 98 17.83 5.43 4.55
C ARG A 98 18.32 6.35 3.45
N ARG A 99 19.54 6.86 3.61
CA ARG A 99 20.17 7.74 2.63
C ARG A 99 21.67 7.73 2.77
N PHE A 100 22.35 8.09 1.68
CA PHE A 100 23.77 8.39 1.71
C PHE A 100 24.07 9.61 0.84
N PHE A 101 25.22 10.20 1.08
CA PHE A 101 25.76 11.25 0.21
C PHE A 101 26.91 10.71 -0.63
N THR A 102 26.95 11.18 -1.87
CA THR A 102 28.06 10.97 -2.81
C THR A 102 28.39 12.30 -3.49
N ASN A 103 29.44 12.30 -4.32
CA ASN A 103 29.75 13.40 -5.20
C ASN A 103 29.64 12.94 -6.65
N ASP A 104 29.15 13.80 -7.53
CA ASP A 104 29.27 13.60 -8.96
C ASP A 104 30.74 13.77 -9.44
N PRO A 105 31.05 13.52 -10.72
CA PRO A 105 32.42 13.61 -11.24
C PRO A 105 33.06 14.99 -11.10
N PHE A 106 32.26 16.03 -10.85
CA PHE A 106 32.71 17.42 -10.78
C PHE A 106 32.82 17.91 -9.34
N GLY A 107 32.44 17.08 -8.36
CA GLY A 107 32.46 17.41 -6.94
C GLY A 107 31.16 18.02 -6.41
N ASN A 108 30.08 18.05 -7.22
CA ASN A 108 28.77 18.44 -6.72
C ASN A 108 28.26 17.35 -5.78
N ARG A 109 27.71 17.74 -4.64
CA ARG A 109 27.11 16.80 -3.69
C ARG A 109 25.79 16.27 -4.25
N ILE A 110 25.51 14.98 -4.04
CA ILE A 110 24.25 14.31 -4.36
C ILE A 110 23.76 13.56 -3.12
N GLU A 111 22.50 13.73 -2.73
CA GLU A 111 21.84 12.91 -1.71
C GLU A 111 21.06 11.80 -2.40
N CYS A 112 21.39 10.55 -2.08
CA CYS A 112 20.68 9.37 -2.57
C CYS A 112 19.80 8.84 -1.43
N ILE A 113 18.50 8.76 -1.66
CA ILE A 113 17.49 8.45 -0.64
C ILE A 113 16.77 7.16 -1.05
N GLU A 114 16.58 6.24 -0.12
CA GLU A 114 15.73 5.07 -0.32
C GLU A 114 14.30 5.57 -0.61
N GLN A 115 13.71 5.09 -1.69
CA GLN A 115 12.40 5.56 -2.14
C GLN A 115 11.29 5.18 -1.16
N GLN A 116 11.31 3.94 -0.68
CA GLN A 116 10.33 3.37 0.24
C GLN A 116 10.92 3.25 1.65
N ILE A 117 10.06 3.34 2.65
CA ILE A 117 10.44 3.04 4.03
C ILE A 117 10.61 1.51 4.16
N PRO A 118 11.64 1.01 4.88
CA PRO A 118 11.76 -0.41 5.18
C PRO A 118 10.52 -0.96 5.87
N VAL A 119 10.06 -2.09 5.36
CA VAL A 119 8.85 -2.77 5.81
C VAL A 119 9.09 -3.41 7.17
N ILE A 120 8.10 -3.31 8.05
CA ILE A 120 8.09 -3.94 9.36
C ILE A 120 6.89 -4.87 9.42
N VAL A 121 7.16 -6.16 9.54
CA VAL A 121 6.15 -7.19 9.70
C VAL A 121 5.91 -7.38 11.20
N PRO A 122 4.69 -7.18 11.71
CA PRO A 122 4.43 -7.31 13.14
C PRO A 122 4.53 -8.77 13.59
N LYS A 123 4.75 -8.98 14.89
CA LYS A 123 4.75 -10.32 15.49
C LYS A 123 3.40 -10.99 15.26
N ARG A 124 3.45 -12.30 14.99
CA ARG A 124 2.27 -13.15 14.85
C ARG A 124 1.54 -13.31 16.17
N LEU A 125 0.25 -13.60 16.09
CA LEU A 125 -0.57 -14.00 17.23
C LEU A 125 -0.18 -15.39 17.72
N ALA A 126 -0.37 -15.62 19.02
CA ALA A 126 -0.24 -16.91 19.66
C ALA A 126 -1.31 -17.06 20.73
N ASN A 127 -1.44 -18.28 21.28
CA ASN A 127 -2.31 -18.50 22.43
C ASN A 127 -1.93 -17.56 23.59
N GLY A 128 -2.91 -16.84 24.13
CA GLY A 128 -2.75 -15.83 25.17
C GLY A 128 -2.48 -14.42 24.66
N SER A 129 -2.28 -14.20 23.36
CA SER A 129 -2.12 -12.88 22.78
C SER A 129 -3.32 -11.98 23.06
N HIS A 130 -3.06 -10.69 23.26
CA HIS A 130 -4.07 -9.70 23.60
C HIS A 130 -4.47 -8.87 22.39
N VAL A 131 -5.75 -8.98 22.00
CA VAL A 131 -6.39 -8.17 20.97
C VAL A 131 -7.16 -7.01 21.59
N ARG A 132 -6.90 -5.80 21.10
CA ARG A 132 -7.70 -4.60 21.38
C ARG A 132 -8.67 -4.34 20.23
N LEU A 133 -9.97 -4.34 20.53
CA LEU A 133 -11.03 -3.89 19.63
C LEU A 133 -11.06 -2.36 19.59
N LEU A 134 -11.01 -1.77 18.40
CA LEU A 134 -10.94 -0.33 18.19
C LEU A 134 -11.88 0.14 17.07
N ALA A 135 -12.47 1.32 17.21
CA ALA A 135 -13.37 1.93 16.24
C ALA A 135 -12.75 3.15 15.51
N PRO A 136 -11.84 2.97 14.54
CA PRO A 136 -11.19 4.09 13.85
C PRO A 136 -12.10 4.73 12.77
N ALA A 137 -13.17 4.05 12.41
CA ALA A 137 -14.19 4.49 11.45
C ALA A 137 -15.56 4.54 12.14
N SER A 138 -16.50 3.65 11.79
CA SER A 138 -17.79 3.60 12.49
C SER A 138 -17.64 3.17 13.95
N SER A 139 -18.44 3.81 14.81
CA SER A 139 -18.51 3.51 16.24
C SER A 139 -19.01 2.10 16.52
N LEU A 140 -18.46 1.46 17.56
CA LEU A 140 -18.97 0.20 18.10
C LEU A 140 -20.41 0.33 18.60
N ALA A 141 -20.88 1.53 18.95
CA ALA A 141 -22.27 1.76 19.33
C ALA A 141 -23.27 1.47 18.20
N THR A 142 -22.80 1.44 16.94
CA THR A 142 -23.62 1.09 15.77
C THR A 142 -23.69 -0.42 15.49
N VAL A 143 -22.99 -1.23 16.28
CA VAL A 143 -22.95 -2.69 16.15
C VAL A 143 -23.85 -3.32 17.21
N GLU A 144 -24.74 -4.22 16.79
CA GLU A 144 -25.60 -4.95 17.72
C GLU A 144 -24.78 -5.74 18.75
N SER A 145 -25.16 -5.70 20.03
CA SER A 145 -24.43 -6.37 21.11
C SER A 145 -24.21 -7.87 20.84
N ARG A 146 -25.20 -8.56 20.25
CA ARG A 146 -25.06 -9.98 19.91
C ARG A 146 -23.89 -10.26 18.95
N ILE A 147 -23.62 -9.36 18.01
CA ILE A 147 -22.53 -9.49 17.04
C ILE A 147 -21.19 -9.32 17.75
N LEU A 148 -21.10 -8.33 18.66
CA LEU A 148 -19.91 -8.14 19.49
C LEU A 148 -19.63 -9.38 20.34
N ASP A 149 -20.61 -9.89 21.08
CA ASP A 149 -20.45 -11.04 21.96
C ASP A 149 -20.04 -12.30 21.19
N GLN A 150 -20.65 -12.53 20.02
CA GLN A 150 -20.30 -13.63 19.13
C GLN A 150 -18.87 -13.51 18.58
N ALA A 151 -18.46 -12.31 18.16
CA ALA A 151 -17.11 -12.07 17.67
C ALA A 151 -16.06 -12.24 18.78
N ILE A 152 -16.33 -11.76 20.00
CA ILE A 152 -15.46 -11.99 21.16
C ILE A 152 -15.31 -13.49 21.43
N THR A 153 -16.42 -14.23 21.44
CA THR A 153 -16.39 -15.69 21.65
C THR A 153 -15.52 -16.39 20.60
N VAL A 154 -15.57 -15.93 19.34
CA VAL A 154 -14.74 -16.48 18.26
C VAL A 154 -13.26 -16.16 18.49
N LEU A 155 -12.92 -14.91 18.82
CA LEU A 155 -11.54 -14.54 19.13
C LEU A 155 -10.98 -15.32 20.33
N GLU A 156 -11.77 -15.48 21.39
CA GLU A 156 -11.39 -16.28 22.57
C GLU A 156 -11.23 -17.76 22.23
N SER A 157 -11.95 -18.29 21.22
CA SER A 157 -11.77 -19.67 20.76
C SER A 157 -10.43 -19.93 20.07
N PHE A 158 -9.77 -18.88 19.56
CA PHE A 158 -8.36 -18.93 19.12
C PHE A 158 -7.36 -18.80 20.28
N GLY A 159 -7.83 -18.76 21.53
CA GLY A 159 -6.99 -18.57 22.71
C GLY A 159 -6.59 -17.11 22.98
N LEU A 160 -7.25 -16.15 22.33
CA LEU A 160 -6.93 -14.73 22.46
C LEU A 160 -7.63 -14.10 23.67
N ARG A 161 -6.99 -13.09 24.27
CA ARG A 161 -7.62 -12.20 25.26
C ARG A 161 -8.16 -10.97 24.53
N VAL A 162 -9.39 -10.56 24.85
CA VAL A 162 -10.03 -9.43 24.16
C VAL A 162 -10.28 -8.28 25.12
N SER A 163 -10.02 -7.06 24.66
CA SER A 163 -10.40 -5.81 25.35
C SER A 163 -10.96 -4.81 24.35
N ILE A 164 -11.73 -3.85 24.84
CA ILE A 164 -12.34 -2.79 24.01
C ILE A 164 -11.66 -1.47 24.36
N SER A 165 -11.35 -0.65 23.35
CA SER A 165 -10.73 0.66 23.56
C SER A 165 -11.67 1.62 24.29
N GLN A 166 -11.09 2.62 24.96
CA GLN A 166 -11.81 3.51 25.86
C GLN A 166 -12.94 4.25 25.13
N HIS A 167 -12.66 4.71 23.91
CA HIS A 167 -13.59 5.50 23.12
C HIS A 167 -14.30 4.71 22.02
N ALA A 168 -14.19 3.37 21.99
CA ALA A 168 -14.81 2.53 20.95
C ALA A 168 -16.32 2.77 20.77
N ARG A 169 -17.02 3.14 21.86
CA ARG A 169 -18.47 3.38 21.89
C ARG A 169 -18.86 4.86 21.81
N ALA A 170 -17.90 5.78 21.71
CA ALA A 170 -18.20 7.18 21.46
C ALA A 170 -18.99 7.31 20.14
N LEU A 171 -19.96 8.21 20.08
CA LEU A 171 -20.87 8.33 18.96
C LEU A 171 -21.10 9.79 18.59
N ASN A 172 -20.86 10.13 17.33
CA ASN A 172 -21.20 11.41 16.74
C ASN A 172 -22.39 11.25 15.74
N PRO A 173 -22.94 12.36 15.20
CA PRO A 173 -24.10 12.31 14.30
C PRO A 173 -23.92 11.51 13.00
N PHE A 174 -22.68 11.17 12.62
CA PHE A 174 -22.36 10.39 11.42
C PHE A 174 -22.17 8.89 11.71
N GLY A 175 -22.45 8.44 12.93
CA GLY A 175 -22.23 7.04 13.31
C GLY A 175 -20.76 6.70 13.59
N SER A 176 -19.88 7.69 13.64
CA SER A 176 -18.45 7.62 13.97
C SER A 176 -18.22 8.18 15.38
N SER A 177 -17.00 8.60 15.72
CA SER A 177 -16.65 9.41 16.89
C SER A 177 -15.67 10.53 16.51
N ASP A 178 -15.43 11.46 17.42
CA ASP A 178 -14.52 12.59 17.16
C ASP A 178 -13.09 12.09 16.87
N PRO A 179 -12.35 12.69 15.90
CA PRO A 179 -11.01 12.24 15.55
C PRO A 179 -10.05 12.14 16.74
N ALA A 180 -10.12 13.08 17.69
CA ALA A 180 -9.28 13.07 18.89
C ALA A 180 -9.46 11.79 19.74
N CYS A 181 -10.70 11.30 19.88
CA CYS A 181 -10.98 10.06 20.60
C CYS A 181 -10.41 8.83 19.89
N ARG A 182 -10.52 8.79 18.56
CA ARG A 182 -10.00 7.66 17.75
C ARG A 182 -8.48 7.64 17.71
N LEU A 183 -7.86 8.82 17.64
CA LEU A 183 -6.41 8.98 17.75
C LEU A 183 -5.89 8.54 19.11
N ASP A 184 -6.54 8.97 20.21
CA ASP A 184 -6.17 8.56 21.56
C ASP A 184 -6.23 7.03 21.74
N ASP A 185 -7.31 6.40 21.26
CA ASP A 185 -7.45 4.94 21.28
C ASP A 185 -6.34 4.25 20.47
N LEU A 186 -6.00 4.77 19.28
CA LEU A 186 -4.94 4.20 18.42
C LEU A 186 -3.57 4.35 19.07
N HIS A 187 -3.21 5.55 19.51
CA HIS A 187 -1.91 5.81 20.14
C HIS A 187 -1.75 5.01 21.42
N THR A 188 -2.79 4.94 22.26
CA THR A 188 -2.76 4.11 23.48
C THR A 188 -2.59 2.63 23.13
N ALA A 189 -3.30 2.12 22.12
CA ALA A 189 -3.19 0.72 21.72
C ALA A 189 -1.79 0.39 21.15
N PHE A 190 -1.17 1.30 20.39
CA PHE A 190 0.19 1.11 19.90
C PHE A 190 1.23 1.23 21.03
N ALA A 191 1.11 2.22 21.91
CA ALA A 191 2.03 2.45 23.02
C ALA A 191 2.03 1.35 24.10
N ASP A 192 0.90 0.67 24.28
CA ASP A 192 0.76 -0.38 25.30
C ASP A 192 1.46 -1.68 24.86
N PRO A 193 2.58 -2.10 25.49
CA PRO A 193 3.30 -3.30 25.10
C PRO A 193 2.58 -4.60 25.44
N SER A 194 1.48 -4.54 26.22
CA SER A 194 0.65 -5.72 26.51
C SER A 194 -0.32 -6.07 25.37
N ILE A 195 -0.52 -5.17 24.41
CA ILE A 195 -1.39 -5.38 23.24
C ILE A 195 -0.59 -5.90 22.06
N ASP A 196 -0.95 -7.10 21.60
CA ASP A 196 -0.31 -7.79 20.47
C ASP A 196 -0.99 -7.49 19.13
N ALA A 197 -2.27 -7.15 19.15
CA ALA A 197 -3.02 -6.81 17.94
C ALA A 197 -4.16 -5.82 18.19
N ILE A 198 -4.48 -5.07 17.13
CA ILE A 198 -5.60 -4.16 17.04
C ILE A 198 -6.54 -4.73 15.96
N LEU A 199 -7.80 -4.93 16.33
CA LEU A 199 -8.84 -5.35 15.39
C LEU A 199 -9.87 -4.24 15.26
N CYS A 200 -10.07 -3.76 14.03
CA CYS A 200 -11.05 -2.74 13.73
C CYS A 200 -12.46 -3.32 13.83
N VAL A 201 -13.36 -2.63 14.53
CA VAL A 201 -14.70 -3.19 14.81
C VAL A 201 -15.61 -3.18 13.58
N ARG A 202 -15.46 -2.17 12.73
CA ARG A 202 -16.26 -1.91 11.52
C ARG A 202 -15.54 -0.87 10.65
N GLY A 203 -15.78 -0.94 9.34
CA GLY A 203 -15.41 0.11 8.38
C GLY A 203 -16.30 1.35 8.56
N GLY A 204 -16.42 2.20 7.56
CA GLY A 204 -17.15 3.46 7.64
C GLY A 204 -16.77 4.38 6.50
N PHE A 205 -16.52 5.66 6.80
CA PHE A 205 -16.20 6.67 5.79
C PHE A 205 -15.19 7.72 6.29
N SER A 206 -14.51 7.46 7.41
CA SER A 206 -13.88 8.52 8.21
C SER A 206 -12.53 8.15 8.79
N SER A 207 -11.98 6.96 8.49
CA SER A 207 -10.64 6.60 8.98
C SER A 207 -9.55 7.51 8.41
N ASN A 208 -9.77 8.09 7.22
CA ASN A 208 -8.88 9.04 6.57
C ASN A 208 -8.76 10.39 7.31
N GLU A 209 -9.72 10.75 8.18
CA GLU A 209 -9.65 11.96 9.02
C GLU A 209 -8.50 11.88 10.05
N LEU A 210 -7.99 10.67 10.31
CA LEU A 210 -6.98 10.42 11.34
C LEU A 210 -5.55 10.65 10.83
N LEU A 211 -5.33 10.63 9.51
CA LEU A 211 -3.99 10.42 8.94
C LEU A 211 -2.98 11.53 9.28
N ASP A 212 -3.44 12.78 9.42
CA ASP A 212 -2.58 13.90 9.80
C ASP A 212 -2.23 13.90 11.30
N GLY A 213 -3.09 13.30 12.13
CA GLY A 213 -2.93 13.26 13.59
C GLY A 213 -2.20 12.02 14.13
N LEU A 214 -1.84 11.06 13.26
CA LEU A 214 -1.13 9.85 13.67
C LEU A 214 0.34 10.13 14.00
N ASP A 215 0.79 9.64 15.15
CA ASP A 215 2.21 9.56 15.48
C ASP A 215 2.82 8.31 14.82
N TYR A 216 3.35 8.50 13.61
CA TYR A 216 3.93 7.40 12.83
C TYR A 216 5.23 6.85 13.42
N ASP A 217 5.96 7.64 14.21
CA ASP A 217 7.17 7.18 14.89
C ASP A 217 6.82 6.28 16.08
N LEU A 218 5.79 6.64 16.85
CA LEU A 218 5.22 5.76 17.89
C LEU A 218 4.83 4.40 17.29
N ILE A 219 4.12 4.41 16.16
CA ILE A 219 3.65 3.20 15.48
C ILE A 219 4.82 2.37 14.96
N ARG A 220 5.79 3.01 14.30
CA ARG A 220 7.00 2.34 13.79
C ARG A 220 7.79 1.66 14.90
N ASN A 221 7.87 2.28 16.08
CA ASN A 221 8.61 1.77 17.22
C ASN A 221 7.84 0.71 18.04
N ASN A 222 6.53 0.55 17.81
CA ASN A 222 5.69 -0.42 18.49
C ASN A 222 4.89 -1.29 17.49
N PRO A 223 5.56 -2.00 16.58
CA PRO A 223 4.89 -2.72 15.50
C PRO A 223 4.04 -3.86 16.06
N LYS A 224 2.74 -3.82 15.73
CA LYS A 224 1.75 -4.84 16.09
C LYS A 224 0.72 -4.99 14.99
N ILE A 225 -0.02 -6.09 15.00
CA ILE A 225 -1.04 -6.36 13.99
C ILE A 225 -2.11 -5.28 14.05
N LEU A 226 -2.49 -4.73 12.89
CA LEU A 226 -3.72 -3.98 12.70
C LEU A 226 -4.52 -4.67 11.60
N CYS A 227 -5.75 -5.08 11.90
CA CYS A 227 -6.60 -5.82 10.97
C CYS A 227 -7.97 -5.17 10.77
N GLY A 228 -8.35 -4.96 9.50
CA GLY A 228 -9.64 -4.45 9.07
C GLY A 228 -9.63 -4.18 7.56
N PHE A 229 -10.80 -4.17 6.92
CA PHE A 229 -10.97 -3.93 5.48
C PHE A 229 -11.96 -2.78 5.21
N SER A 230 -12.36 -2.56 3.96
CA SER A 230 -13.25 -1.46 3.57
C SER A 230 -12.58 -0.10 3.84
N ASP A 231 -13.23 0.83 4.54
CA ASP A 231 -12.69 2.15 4.94
C ASP A 231 -11.34 2.09 5.65
N ILE A 232 -11.00 0.97 6.30
CA ILE A 232 -9.70 0.79 6.98
C ILE A 232 -8.54 0.78 5.99
N THR A 233 -8.81 0.59 4.69
CA THR A 233 -7.83 0.67 3.60
C THR A 233 -7.00 1.96 3.65
N ALA A 234 -7.62 3.11 3.98
CA ALA A 234 -6.93 4.39 4.10
C ALA A 234 -5.88 4.36 5.23
N LEU A 235 -6.28 3.88 6.41
CA LEU A 235 -5.39 3.70 7.55
C LEU A 235 -4.26 2.71 7.22
N SER A 236 -4.58 1.55 6.67
CA SER A 236 -3.61 0.51 6.31
C SER A 236 -2.49 1.02 5.41
N HIS A 237 -2.82 1.77 4.36
CA HIS A 237 -1.83 2.31 3.43
C HIS A 237 -1.05 3.48 4.02
N ALA A 238 -1.69 4.34 4.81
CA ALA A 238 -0.98 5.40 5.51
C ALA A 238 0.07 4.83 6.49
N LEU A 239 -0.29 3.80 7.27
CA LEU A 239 0.64 3.13 8.17
C LEU A 239 1.80 2.49 7.41
N LEU A 240 1.53 1.79 6.31
CA LEU A 240 2.57 1.23 5.46
C LEU A 240 3.51 2.34 4.92
N THR A 241 2.95 3.37 4.29
CA THR A 241 3.70 4.42 3.60
C THR A 241 4.54 5.27 4.55
N LYS A 242 4.05 5.52 5.77
CA LYS A 242 4.66 6.47 6.71
C LYS A 242 5.46 5.80 7.84
N SER A 243 5.11 4.57 8.21
CA SER A 243 5.78 3.83 9.30
C SER A 243 6.43 2.53 8.84
N GLY A 244 6.19 2.07 7.60
CA GLY A 244 6.65 0.78 7.09
C GLY A 244 5.85 -0.42 7.60
N LEU A 245 4.90 -0.22 8.52
CA LEU A 245 4.16 -1.31 9.16
C LEU A 245 3.26 -2.05 8.16
N VAL A 246 3.45 -3.36 8.04
CA VAL A 246 2.48 -4.25 7.37
C VAL A 246 1.23 -4.34 8.22
N THR A 247 0.09 -4.10 7.58
CA THR A 247 -1.25 -4.26 8.17
C THR A 247 -2.02 -5.32 7.41
N TYR A 248 -3.24 -5.65 7.85
CA TYR A 248 -3.99 -6.77 7.29
C TYR A 248 -5.40 -6.33 6.88
N SER A 249 -5.73 -6.56 5.62
CA SER A 249 -7.12 -6.54 5.17
C SER A 249 -7.74 -7.87 5.54
N GLY A 250 -8.75 -7.87 6.42
CA GLY A 250 -9.30 -9.08 7.00
C GLY A 250 -10.60 -8.83 7.77
N PRO A 251 -11.19 -9.88 8.37
CA PRO A 251 -12.53 -9.83 8.92
C PRO A 251 -12.65 -8.88 10.11
N MET A 252 -13.76 -8.15 10.15
CA MET A 252 -14.20 -7.34 11.30
C MET A 252 -15.32 -8.07 12.06
N LEU A 253 -15.92 -7.46 13.10
CA LEU A 253 -16.81 -8.15 14.03
C LEU A 253 -17.95 -8.94 13.36
N ARG A 254 -18.62 -8.37 12.35
CA ARG A 254 -19.74 -9.04 11.69
C ARG A 254 -19.30 -10.31 10.93
N ALA A 255 -18.15 -10.25 10.26
CA ALA A 255 -17.58 -11.41 9.58
C ALA A 255 -17.13 -12.48 10.58
N LEU A 256 -16.49 -12.09 11.69
CA LEU A 256 -16.12 -13.02 12.75
C LEU A 256 -17.34 -13.69 13.41
N ALA A 257 -18.37 -12.91 13.70
CA ALA A 257 -19.62 -13.41 14.30
C ALA A 257 -20.34 -14.44 13.42
N SER A 258 -20.13 -14.40 12.09
CA SER A 258 -20.70 -15.39 11.16
C SER A 258 -20.13 -16.80 11.33
N ARG A 259 -18.93 -16.93 11.93
CA ARG A 259 -18.22 -18.20 12.14
C ARG A 259 -17.94 -18.99 10.86
N ASP A 260 -17.85 -18.29 9.73
CA ASP A 260 -17.53 -18.92 8.46
C ASP A 260 -16.13 -19.58 8.50
N ALA A 261 -16.07 -20.87 8.19
CA ALA A 261 -14.85 -21.66 8.34
C ALA A 261 -13.73 -21.21 7.41
N TYR A 262 -14.05 -20.75 6.20
CA TYR A 262 -13.06 -20.26 5.24
C TYR A 262 -12.41 -18.97 5.76
N THR A 263 -13.23 -18.02 6.21
CA THR A 263 -12.77 -16.75 6.77
C THR A 263 -11.89 -16.97 7.99
N LEU A 264 -12.33 -17.85 8.91
CA LEU A 264 -11.61 -18.14 10.15
C LEU A 264 -10.29 -18.88 9.89
N GLN A 265 -10.27 -19.85 8.97
CA GLN A 265 -9.06 -20.55 8.58
C GLN A 265 -8.03 -19.58 7.96
N SER A 266 -8.48 -18.70 7.08
CA SER A 266 -7.59 -17.71 6.47
C SER A 266 -7.05 -16.70 7.50
N PHE A 267 -7.90 -16.23 8.42
CA PHE A 267 -7.49 -15.37 9.52
C PHE A 267 -6.40 -16.01 10.38
N GLU A 268 -6.58 -17.29 10.73
CA GLU A 268 -5.59 -18.05 11.49
C GLU A 268 -4.28 -18.22 10.72
N GLN A 269 -4.35 -18.71 9.48
CA GLN A 269 -3.17 -18.92 8.62
C GLN A 269 -2.33 -17.67 8.45
N VAL A 270 -2.95 -16.51 8.25
CA VAL A 270 -2.23 -15.27 7.98
C VAL A 270 -1.70 -14.63 9.26
N LEU A 271 -2.45 -14.67 10.37
CA LEU A 271 -2.07 -13.94 11.58
C LEU A 271 -1.29 -14.78 12.60
N PHE A 272 -1.34 -16.11 12.53
CA PHE A 272 -0.67 -17.01 13.48
C PHE A 272 0.51 -17.77 12.86
N GLU A 273 0.44 -18.11 11.57
CA GLU A 273 1.42 -18.99 10.94
C GLU A 273 2.53 -18.22 10.19
N ILE A 274 3.64 -18.93 9.95
CA ILE A 274 4.75 -18.47 9.10
C ILE A 274 4.69 -19.24 7.80
N GLY A 275 4.69 -18.54 6.67
CA GLY A 275 4.83 -19.15 5.36
C GLY A 275 4.13 -18.38 4.28
N THR A 276 4.10 -19.02 3.11
CA THR A 276 3.32 -18.57 1.96
C THR A 276 1.94 -19.20 2.02
N THR A 277 0.90 -18.38 1.98
CA THR A 277 -0.49 -18.84 1.91
C THR A 277 -0.93 -18.86 0.46
N GLN A 278 -1.31 -20.03 -0.03
CA GLN A 278 -1.95 -20.15 -1.34
C GLN A 278 -3.45 -19.88 -1.19
N VAL A 279 -3.97 -18.86 -1.87
CA VAL A 279 -5.39 -18.52 -1.82
C VAL A 279 -6.17 -19.58 -2.59
N GLN A 280 -7.12 -20.22 -1.90
CA GLN A 280 -8.06 -21.17 -2.49
C GLN A 280 -9.43 -20.49 -2.66
N PRO A 281 -10.19 -20.80 -3.71
CA PRO A 281 -11.56 -20.29 -3.83
C PRO A 281 -12.48 -20.97 -2.81
N SER A 282 -13.45 -20.22 -2.28
CA SER A 282 -14.54 -20.75 -1.48
C SER A 282 -15.44 -21.69 -2.31
N VAL A 283 -16.18 -22.59 -1.67
CA VAL A 283 -17.14 -23.48 -2.40
C VAL A 283 -18.43 -22.73 -2.76
N ASN A 284 -18.92 -21.93 -1.83
CA ASN A 284 -20.09 -21.07 -1.99
C ASN A 284 -19.75 -19.68 -1.49
N TRP A 285 -20.52 -18.70 -1.95
CA TRP A 285 -20.45 -17.34 -1.46
C TRP A 285 -21.85 -16.81 -1.12
N HIS A 286 -21.87 -15.76 -0.31
CA HIS A 286 -23.04 -15.18 0.31
C HIS A 286 -23.04 -13.66 0.12
N ASP A 287 -24.21 -13.12 -0.17
CA ASP A 287 -24.43 -11.69 -0.30
C ASP A 287 -25.91 -11.34 -0.03
N GLN A 288 -26.27 -10.07 -0.14
CA GLN A 288 -27.65 -9.60 -0.08
C GLN A 288 -28.21 -9.29 -1.48
N HIS A 289 -29.43 -9.78 -1.72
CA HIS A 289 -30.22 -9.44 -2.90
C HIS A 289 -31.64 -9.06 -2.46
N GLU A 290 -32.09 -7.87 -2.83
CA GLU A 290 -33.42 -7.34 -2.47
C GLU A 290 -33.73 -7.43 -0.95
N GLY A 291 -32.71 -7.15 -0.12
CA GLY A 291 -32.82 -7.18 1.34
C GLY A 291 -32.83 -8.58 1.97
N LYS A 292 -32.55 -9.63 1.20
CA LYS A 292 -32.45 -11.02 1.69
C LYS A 292 -31.05 -11.57 1.49
N GLU A 293 -30.61 -12.39 2.43
CA GLU A 293 -29.37 -13.16 2.27
C GLU A 293 -29.57 -14.26 1.23
N VAL A 294 -28.61 -14.38 0.32
CA VAL A 294 -28.57 -15.40 -0.72
C VAL A 294 -27.24 -16.14 -0.67
N THR A 295 -27.28 -17.44 -0.97
CA THR A 295 -26.10 -18.29 -1.08
C THR A 295 -26.02 -18.83 -2.50
N LEU A 296 -24.86 -18.69 -3.13
CA LEU A 296 -24.62 -19.07 -4.51
C LEU A 296 -23.37 -19.95 -4.61
N PRO A 297 -23.32 -20.90 -5.57
CA PRO A 297 -22.09 -21.62 -5.85
C PRO A 297 -21.02 -20.65 -6.35
N ASN A 298 -19.78 -20.83 -5.90
CA ASN A 298 -18.66 -20.04 -6.38
C ASN A 298 -18.16 -20.60 -7.72
N PRO A 299 -18.22 -19.84 -8.84
CA PRO A 299 -17.69 -20.30 -10.12
C PRO A 299 -16.15 -20.39 -10.15
N GLY A 300 -15.47 -19.91 -9.11
CA GLY A 300 -14.03 -19.80 -9.03
C GLY A 300 -13.48 -18.50 -9.65
N PRO A 301 -12.15 -18.32 -9.63
CA PRO A 301 -11.51 -17.15 -10.20
C PRO A 301 -11.62 -17.14 -11.73
N VAL A 302 -11.77 -15.94 -12.29
CA VAL A 302 -11.84 -15.73 -13.74
C VAL A 302 -10.59 -15.00 -14.21
N ILE A 303 -9.84 -15.63 -15.13
CA ILE A 303 -8.67 -15.01 -15.75
C ILE A 303 -9.13 -13.98 -16.78
N LEU A 304 -8.84 -12.71 -16.52
CA LEU A 304 -9.09 -11.58 -17.41
C LEU A 304 -7.90 -11.30 -18.33
N SER A 305 -6.69 -11.49 -17.81
CA SER A 305 -5.42 -11.44 -18.53
C SER A 305 -4.48 -12.51 -17.98
N LYS A 306 -3.83 -13.27 -18.86
CA LYS A 306 -2.89 -14.33 -18.47
C LYS A 306 -1.51 -13.75 -18.19
N GLY A 307 -0.74 -14.41 -17.33
CA GLY A 307 0.64 -14.08 -17.11
C GLY A 307 1.15 -14.56 -15.76
N SER A 308 2.35 -14.08 -15.42
CA SER A 308 2.95 -14.25 -14.11
C SER A 308 3.40 -12.90 -13.58
N GLY A 309 3.21 -12.66 -12.30
CA GLY A 309 3.56 -11.41 -11.64
C GLY A 309 3.94 -11.66 -10.19
N ASN A 310 4.92 -10.93 -9.69
CA ASN A 310 5.29 -10.92 -8.29
C ASN A 310 5.58 -9.48 -7.87
N GLY A 311 5.13 -9.10 -6.68
CA GLY A 311 5.28 -7.74 -6.22
C GLY A 311 4.76 -7.50 -4.82
N ARG A 312 4.89 -6.26 -4.37
CA ARG A 312 4.31 -5.81 -3.09
C ARG A 312 2.78 -5.83 -3.17
N LEU A 313 2.13 -6.44 -2.20
CA LEU A 313 0.67 -6.48 -2.12
C LEU A 313 0.15 -5.13 -1.61
N LEU A 314 -0.63 -4.43 -2.44
CA LEU A 314 -1.35 -3.20 -2.09
C LEU A 314 -2.85 -3.36 -2.44
N GLY A 315 -3.71 -2.46 -1.98
CA GLY A 315 -5.12 -2.43 -2.41
C GLY A 315 -6.14 -2.43 -1.26
N GLY A 316 -7.10 -3.33 -1.26
CA GLY A 316 -8.32 -3.24 -0.46
C GLY A 316 -9.43 -2.51 -1.23
N ASN A 317 -10.16 -1.65 -0.53
CA ASN A 317 -11.30 -0.93 -1.11
C ASN A 317 -10.83 0.20 -2.04
N LEU A 318 -11.28 0.17 -3.30
CA LEU A 318 -10.81 1.06 -4.36
C LEU A 318 -11.17 2.53 -4.08
N CYS A 319 -12.45 2.83 -3.80
CA CYS A 319 -12.84 4.21 -3.55
C CYS A 319 -12.14 4.81 -2.32
N THR A 320 -11.89 4.01 -1.28
CA THR A 320 -11.11 4.42 -0.10
C THR A 320 -9.64 4.65 -0.44
N LEU A 321 -9.00 3.74 -1.19
CA LEU A 321 -7.60 3.92 -1.64
C LEU A 321 -7.45 5.21 -2.46
N ASN A 322 -8.46 5.55 -3.28
CA ASN A 322 -8.46 6.77 -4.07
C ASN A 322 -8.43 8.05 -3.23
N LEU A 323 -8.94 8.04 -1.99
CA LEU A 323 -8.86 9.19 -1.06
C LEU A 323 -7.42 9.58 -0.73
N LEU A 324 -6.47 8.66 -0.90
CA LEU A 324 -5.06 8.91 -0.62
C LEU A 324 -4.34 9.58 -1.80
N GLN A 325 -4.88 9.53 -3.02
CA GLN A 325 -4.22 10.09 -4.21
C GLN A 325 -3.91 11.58 -4.04
N GLY A 326 -2.69 11.99 -4.39
CA GLY A 326 -2.20 13.35 -4.20
C GLY A 326 -1.79 13.73 -2.76
N THR A 327 -1.92 12.82 -1.79
CA THR A 327 -1.45 13.01 -0.41
C THR A 327 -0.09 12.33 -0.19
N THR A 328 0.54 12.57 0.97
CA THR A 328 1.78 11.86 1.35
C THR A 328 1.56 10.42 1.83
N TYR A 329 0.30 9.96 1.85
CA TYR A 329 -0.11 8.65 2.33
C TYR A 329 -0.29 7.63 1.20
N PHE A 330 -0.43 8.12 -0.05
CA PHE A 330 -0.58 7.26 -1.21
C PHE A 330 0.63 6.33 -1.36
N PRO A 331 0.43 5.02 -1.49
CA PRO A 331 1.53 4.09 -1.64
C PRO A 331 2.18 4.24 -3.02
N ASP A 332 3.44 3.88 -3.10
CA ASP A 332 4.13 3.71 -4.38
C ASP A 332 3.63 2.45 -5.09
N LEU A 333 3.07 2.60 -6.29
CA LEU A 333 2.46 1.51 -7.06
C LEU A 333 3.46 0.65 -7.83
N ARG A 334 4.72 1.07 -7.94
CA ARG A 334 5.72 0.32 -8.71
C ARG A 334 5.98 -1.05 -8.10
N ASP A 335 6.13 -2.03 -8.99
CA ASP A 335 6.42 -3.42 -8.63
C ASP A 335 5.41 -4.01 -7.63
N SER A 336 4.14 -3.59 -7.75
CA SER A 336 3.05 -4.01 -6.88
C SER A 336 2.10 -5.01 -7.55
N ILE A 337 1.43 -5.82 -6.73
CA ILE A 337 0.22 -6.55 -7.09
C ILE A 337 -0.94 -5.87 -6.38
N LEU A 338 -1.96 -5.44 -7.12
CA LEU A 338 -3.11 -4.75 -6.55
C LEU A 338 -4.26 -5.72 -6.28
N PHE A 339 -4.76 -5.74 -5.06
CA PHE A 339 -5.98 -6.45 -4.67
C PHE A 339 -7.09 -5.42 -4.56
N LEU A 340 -8.01 -5.32 -5.53
CA LEU A 340 -8.99 -4.25 -5.59
C LEU A 340 -10.41 -4.79 -5.42
N GLU A 341 -11.17 -4.19 -4.50
CA GLU A 341 -12.58 -4.50 -4.27
C GLU A 341 -13.37 -3.20 -4.05
N ASP A 342 -14.70 -3.27 -4.16
CA ASP A 342 -15.57 -2.19 -3.70
C ASP A 342 -16.93 -2.75 -3.24
N ASP A 343 -17.73 -1.93 -2.57
CA ASP A 343 -18.96 -2.37 -1.91
C ASP A 343 -20.24 -2.18 -2.76
N TYR A 344 -21.40 -2.48 -2.18
CA TYR A 344 -22.70 -2.39 -2.82
C TYR A 344 -23.11 -0.96 -3.26
N GLU A 345 -22.44 0.09 -2.79
CA GLU A 345 -22.74 1.48 -3.15
C GLU A 345 -22.19 1.84 -4.54
N VAL A 346 -21.25 1.05 -5.08
CA VAL A 346 -20.75 1.26 -6.44
C VAL A 346 -21.61 0.59 -7.51
N HIS A 347 -21.52 1.13 -8.72
CA HIS A 347 -22.01 0.51 -9.95
C HIS A 347 -20.86 0.50 -10.98
N PRO A 348 -20.99 -0.16 -12.14
CA PRO A 348 -19.83 -0.41 -13.01
C PRO A 348 -19.14 0.87 -13.49
N ALA A 349 -19.88 1.96 -13.66
CA ALA A 349 -19.31 3.24 -14.09
C ALA A 349 -18.61 4.02 -12.97
N THR A 350 -19.03 3.93 -11.69
CA THR A 350 -18.29 4.54 -10.58
C THR A 350 -16.99 3.77 -10.33
N PHE A 351 -17.04 2.44 -10.35
CA PHE A 351 -15.83 1.62 -10.29
C PHE A 351 -14.87 1.95 -11.45
N ALA A 352 -15.39 2.07 -12.68
CA ALA A 352 -14.58 2.39 -13.86
C ALA A 352 -13.84 3.74 -13.75
N ARG A 353 -14.51 4.80 -13.29
CA ARG A 353 -13.86 6.12 -13.13
C ARG A 353 -12.83 6.12 -12.01
N ASP A 354 -13.07 5.37 -10.94
CA ASP A 354 -12.15 5.29 -9.81
C ASP A 354 -10.92 4.45 -10.18
N PHE A 355 -11.13 3.38 -10.93
CA PHE A 355 -10.06 2.60 -11.55
C PHE A 355 -9.23 3.44 -12.52
N ALA A 356 -9.88 4.27 -13.34
CA ALA A 356 -9.18 5.18 -14.24
C ALA A 356 -8.34 6.23 -13.50
N SER A 357 -8.82 6.74 -12.36
CA SER A 357 -8.06 7.66 -11.50
C SER A 357 -6.81 6.98 -10.93
N LEU A 358 -6.93 5.71 -10.51
CA LEU A 358 -5.82 4.90 -10.00
C LEU A 358 -4.79 4.62 -11.11
N MET A 359 -5.23 4.22 -12.30
CA MET A 359 -4.35 3.92 -13.44
C MET A 359 -3.64 5.17 -14.01
N ALA A 360 -4.08 6.37 -13.64
CA ALA A 360 -3.43 7.63 -13.97
C ALA A 360 -2.34 8.05 -12.96
N GLN A 361 -2.19 7.32 -11.84
CA GLN A 361 -1.21 7.65 -10.82
C GLN A 361 0.23 7.29 -11.24
N PRO A 362 1.24 8.02 -10.73
CA PRO A 362 2.64 7.65 -10.94
C PRO A 362 2.93 6.20 -10.50
N GLY A 363 3.64 5.45 -11.36
CA GLY A 363 4.01 4.06 -11.10
C GLY A 363 2.95 3.03 -11.49
N ALA A 364 1.75 3.43 -11.93
CA ALA A 364 0.72 2.50 -12.39
C ALA A 364 1.15 1.68 -13.63
N ASP A 365 2.07 2.20 -14.44
CA ASP A 365 2.68 1.52 -15.57
C ASP A 365 3.61 0.36 -15.17
N GLN A 366 3.96 0.27 -13.88
CA GLN A 366 4.83 -0.77 -13.30
C GLN A 366 4.10 -1.71 -12.35
N ILE A 367 2.77 -1.70 -12.36
CA ILE A 367 1.95 -2.72 -11.69
C ILE A 367 2.26 -4.09 -12.32
N ARG A 368 2.45 -5.11 -11.50
CA ARG A 368 2.86 -6.47 -11.89
C ARG A 368 1.71 -7.47 -11.92
N GLY A 369 0.52 -7.08 -11.44
CA GLY A 369 -0.69 -7.89 -11.51
C GLY A 369 -1.85 -7.27 -10.75
N ILE A 370 -3.07 -7.71 -11.05
CA ILE A 370 -4.29 -7.24 -10.37
C ILE A 370 -5.18 -8.43 -10.02
N VAL A 371 -5.71 -8.44 -8.80
CA VAL A 371 -6.77 -9.35 -8.36
C VAL A 371 -7.99 -8.51 -7.99
N PHE A 372 -9.12 -8.74 -8.65
CA PHE A 372 -10.38 -8.13 -8.27
C PHE A 372 -11.13 -9.05 -7.30
N GLY A 373 -11.53 -8.48 -6.16
CA GLY A 373 -12.43 -9.11 -5.21
C GLY A 373 -13.80 -9.34 -5.83
N ARG A 374 -14.57 -10.27 -5.26
CA ARG A 374 -15.92 -10.55 -5.73
C ARG A 374 -16.83 -9.35 -5.43
N PHE A 375 -17.51 -8.86 -6.46
CA PHE A 375 -18.45 -7.76 -6.34
C PHE A 375 -19.78 -8.24 -5.76
N GLN A 376 -20.40 -7.41 -4.93
CA GLN A 376 -21.77 -7.64 -4.46
C GLN A 376 -22.77 -7.58 -5.62
N LEU A 377 -23.85 -8.35 -5.55
CA LEU A 377 -24.91 -8.47 -6.55
C LEU A 377 -25.55 -7.11 -6.87
N ALA A 378 -25.70 -6.26 -5.86
CA ALA A 378 -26.27 -4.92 -6.02
C ALA A 378 -25.48 -4.04 -7.00
N THR A 379 -24.16 -4.27 -7.13
CA THR A 379 -23.30 -3.50 -8.04
C THR A 379 -23.59 -3.77 -9.51
N GLN A 380 -24.18 -4.93 -9.84
CA GLN A 380 -24.37 -5.40 -11.22
C GLN A 380 -23.07 -5.47 -12.04
N MET A 381 -21.92 -5.59 -11.37
CA MET A 381 -20.64 -5.81 -12.03
C MET A 381 -20.61 -7.19 -12.70
N THR A 382 -20.02 -7.26 -13.90
CA THR A 382 -19.89 -8.51 -14.66
C THR A 382 -18.44 -8.67 -15.10
N ASP A 383 -18.03 -9.91 -15.41
CA ASP A 383 -16.69 -10.13 -15.96
C ASP A 383 -16.50 -9.41 -17.29
N GLU A 384 -17.54 -9.19 -18.10
CA GLU A 384 -17.39 -8.45 -19.36
C GLU A 384 -17.09 -6.95 -19.12
N HIS A 385 -17.67 -6.36 -18.07
CA HIS A 385 -17.28 -5.01 -17.64
C HIS A 385 -15.80 -4.96 -17.26
N LEU A 386 -15.32 -5.92 -16.46
CA LEU A 386 -13.92 -5.98 -16.05
C LEU A 386 -12.97 -6.28 -17.22
N ARG A 387 -13.33 -7.19 -18.15
CA ARG A 387 -12.58 -7.43 -19.39
C ARG A 387 -12.49 -6.17 -20.23
N TYR A 388 -13.57 -5.40 -20.31
CA TYR A 388 -13.55 -4.11 -21.00
C TYR A 388 -12.59 -3.14 -20.35
N LEU A 389 -12.61 -2.99 -19.02
CA LEU A 389 -11.65 -2.14 -18.28
C LEU A 389 -10.21 -2.56 -18.53
N VAL A 390 -9.88 -3.85 -18.41
CA VAL A 390 -8.52 -4.37 -18.66
C VAL A 390 -8.05 -4.03 -20.09
N ARG A 391 -8.93 -4.13 -21.09
CA ARG A 391 -8.60 -3.80 -22.50
C ARG A 391 -8.31 -2.32 -22.73
N LEU A 392 -8.80 -1.41 -21.88
CA LEU A 392 -8.53 0.03 -22.01
C LEU A 392 -7.08 0.40 -21.69
N TYR A 393 -6.37 -0.45 -20.93
CA TYR A 393 -5.01 -0.19 -20.47
C TYR A 393 -4.05 -1.25 -21.01
N PRO A 394 -3.32 -0.97 -22.10
CA PRO A 394 -2.43 -1.96 -22.74
C PRO A 394 -1.42 -2.60 -21.78
N ALA A 395 -0.93 -1.86 -20.77
CA ALA A 395 -0.03 -2.38 -19.76
C ALA A 395 -0.64 -3.54 -18.94
N LEU A 396 -1.96 -3.55 -18.75
CA LEU A 396 -2.66 -4.60 -18.01
C LEU A 396 -2.81 -5.90 -18.83
N ALA A 397 -2.78 -5.81 -20.16
CA ALA A 397 -2.85 -6.98 -21.03
C ALA A 397 -1.54 -7.80 -21.01
N SER A 398 -0.45 -7.25 -20.47
CA SER A 398 0.85 -7.91 -20.33
C SER A 398 1.14 -8.46 -18.93
N ILE A 399 0.19 -8.32 -17.99
CA ILE A 399 0.33 -8.81 -16.61
C ILE A 399 -0.87 -9.70 -16.25
N PRO A 400 -0.74 -10.58 -15.24
CA PRO A 400 -1.87 -11.37 -14.78
C PRO A 400 -2.95 -10.49 -14.16
N VAL A 401 -4.20 -10.71 -14.60
CA VAL A 401 -5.39 -10.08 -14.02
C VAL A 401 -6.46 -11.13 -13.77
N ILE A 402 -6.90 -11.24 -12.52
CA ILE A 402 -7.91 -12.21 -12.05
C ILE A 402 -9.11 -11.45 -11.47
N SER A 403 -10.34 -11.94 -11.66
CA SER A 403 -11.53 -11.50 -10.93
C SER A 403 -12.19 -12.63 -10.14
N GLY A 404 -13.05 -12.26 -9.19
CA GLY A 404 -13.87 -13.21 -8.44
C GLY A 404 -13.14 -13.92 -7.31
N ALA A 405 -12.06 -13.31 -6.79
CA ALA A 405 -11.39 -13.79 -5.59
C ALA A 405 -12.23 -13.51 -4.33
N ASP A 406 -12.12 -14.38 -3.33
CA ASP A 406 -12.92 -14.32 -2.10
C ASP A 406 -12.38 -13.27 -1.11
N PHE A 407 -12.41 -12.00 -1.49
CA PHE A 407 -12.21 -10.86 -0.60
C PHE A 407 -13.09 -9.68 -1.04
N GLY A 408 -13.29 -8.72 -0.14
CA GLY A 408 -14.21 -7.59 -0.32
C GLY A 408 -15.48 -7.74 0.50
N HIS A 409 -16.60 -7.27 -0.03
CA HIS A 409 -17.84 -7.12 0.73
C HIS A 409 -18.82 -8.30 0.62
N THR A 410 -18.46 -9.37 -0.10
CA THR A 410 -19.16 -10.66 -0.03
C THR A 410 -18.54 -11.58 1.02
N MET A 411 -19.27 -12.60 1.48
CA MET A 411 -18.73 -13.66 2.33
C MET A 411 -18.60 -14.98 1.55
N PRO A 412 -17.65 -15.86 1.89
CA PRO A 412 -16.59 -15.63 2.87
C PRO A 412 -15.46 -14.74 2.32
N LEU A 413 -14.54 -14.32 3.18
CA LEU A 413 -13.40 -13.49 2.78
C LEU A 413 -12.08 -14.00 3.36
N PHE A 414 -10.99 -13.96 2.60
CA PHE A 414 -9.64 -14.26 3.09
C PHE A 414 -8.94 -13.00 3.63
N THR A 415 -8.03 -13.20 4.58
CA THR A 415 -7.17 -12.14 5.14
C THR A 415 -5.90 -12.02 4.31
N PHE A 416 -5.38 -10.80 4.10
CA PHE A 416 -4.12 -10.59 3.38
C PHE A 416 -3.30 -9.40 3.89
N PRO A 417 -1.95 -9.46 3.77
CA PRO A 417 -1.05 -8.43 4.30
C PRO A 417 -0.87 -7.25 3.33
N ILE A 418 -1.34 -6.07 3.70
CA ILE A 418 -1.03 -4.81 3.02
C ILE A 418 0.44 -4.46 3.28
N GLY A 419 1.23 -4.44 2.22
CA GLY A 419 2.68 -4.23 2.26
C GLY A 419 3.52 -5.50 2.30
N GLY A 420 2.88 -6.68 2.40
CA GLY A 420 3.53 -7.97 2.15
C GLY A 420 3.84 -8.19 0.67
N THR A 421 4.08 -9.44 0.27
CA THR A 421 4.28 -9.82 -1.12
C THR A 421 3.14 -10.71 -1.62
N ALA A 422 2.84 -10.59 -2.91
CA ALA A 422 1.95 -11.50 -3.60
C ALA A 422 2.57 -11.94 -4.93
N SER A 423 2.29 -13.18 -5.32
CA SER A 423 2.56 -13.69 -6.65
C SER A 423 1.30 -14.24 -7.29
N ILE A 424 1.21 -14.08 -8.60
CA ILE A 424 0.17 -14.64 -9.44
C ILE A 424 0.84 -15.45 -10.53
N GLU A 425 0.47 -16.71 -10.67
CA GLU A 425 0.87 -17.58 -11.78
C GLU A 425 -0.40 -18.26 -12.32
N ASP A 426 -0.81 -17.87 -13.54
CA ASP A 426 -2.10 -18.27 -14.12
C ASP A 426 -3.30 -17.90 -13.23
N ASP A 427 -3.98 -18.88 -12.62
CA ASP A 427 -5.09 -18.70 -11.66
C ASP A 427 -4.66 -18.81 -10.19
N ARG A 428 -3.38 -19.08 -9.93
CA ARG A 428 -2.86 -19.29 -8.59
C ARG A 428 -2.39 -17.99 -7.99
N ILE A 429 -2.98 -17.64 -6.86
CA ILE A 429 -2.60 -16.47 -6.06
C ILE A 429 -1.90 -16.96 -4.80
N SER A 430 -0.71 -16.45 -4.53
CA SER A 430 0.04 -16.72 -3.30
C SER A 430 0.36 -15.42 -2.59
N ILE A 431 0.25 -15.40 -1.26
CA ILE A 431 0.53 -14.24 -0.42
C ILE A 431 1.53 -14.59 0.68
N GLN A 432 2.40 -13.65 1.04
CA GLN A 432 3.44 -13.82 2.06
C GLN A 432 3.76 -12.49 2.75
N HIS A 433 4.27 -12.53 3.97
CA HIS A 433 4.75 -11.36 4.71
C HIS A 433 5.74 -11.74 5.81
#